data_AF-A0A932KFV2-F1
#
_entry.id   AF-A0A932KFV2-F1
#
_cell.length_a   1.000
_cell.length_b   1.000
_cell.length_c   1.000
_cell.angle_alpha   90.00
_cell.angle_beta   90.00
_cell.angle_gamma   90.00
#
_symmetry.space_group_name_H-M   'P 1'
#
loop_
_entity.id
_entity.type
_entity.pdbx_description
1 polymer ?
#
loop_
_entity_poly.entity_id
_entity_poly.type
_entity_poly.pdbx_seq_one_letter_code
_entity_poly.pdbx_strand_id
1 'polypeptide(L)' 'MSALWRVLVLRSCDAERRARCARFGVATLAEMDTLLQQGAVTEEDILEDFQHVDYLTARVEGIKQMLEEL' A
#
# COMPACT_ATOMS: atom_id res chain seq x y z
N MET A 1 19.73 -9.28 -10.50
CA MET A 1 19.08 -9.24 -9.17
C MET A 1 18.62 -10.63 -8.80
N SER A 2 18.89 -11.11 -7.59
CA SER A 2 18.48 -12.44 -7.11
C SER A 2 17.02 -12.47 -6.66
N ALA A 3 16.38 -13.65 -6.65
CA ALA A 3 15.03 -13.86 -6.15
C ALA A 3 14.87 -13.42 -4.68
N LEU A 4 15.91 -13.62 -3.86
CA LEU A 4 15.96 -13.17 -2.46
C LEU A 4 15.76 -11.66 -2.32
N TRP A 5 16.37 -10.87 -3.20
CA TRP A 5 16.18 -9.42 -3.21
C TRP A 5 14.73 -9.05 -3.52
N ARG A 6 14.10 -9.70 -4.50
CA ARG A 6 12.69 -9.44 -4.87
C ARG A 6 11.74 -9.75 -3.70
N VAL A 7 11.97 -10.85 -2.98
CA VAL A 7 11.18 -11.22 -1.79
C VAL A 7 11.36 -10.20 -0.65
N LEU A 8 12.58 -9.71 -0.44
CA LEU A 8 12.84 -8.69 0.58
C LEU A 8 12.10 -7.39 0.25
N VAL A 9 12.22 -6.91 -1.00
CA VAL A 9 11.53 -5.69 -1.44
C VAL A 9 10.01 -5.85 -1.33
N LEU A 10 9.46 -7.00 -1.73
CA LEU A 10 8.03 -7.29 -1.59
C LEU A 10 7.56 -7.12 -0.13
N ARG A 11 8.30 -7.71 0.81
CA ARG A 11 7.97 -7.63 2.25
C ARG A 11 8.06 -6.21 2.79
N SER A 12 9.09 -5.46 2.38
CA SER A 12 9.25 -4.07 2.79
C SER A 12 8.12 -3.18 2.28
N CYS A 13 7.76 -3.29 0.98
CA CYS A 13 6.66 -2.52 0.41
C CYS A 13 5.32 -2.86 1.06
N ASP A 14 5.04 -4.14 1.31
CA ASP A 14 3.79 -4.55 1.96
C ASP A 14 3.73 -4.12 3.44
N ALA A 15 4.86 -4.13 4.15
CA ALA A 15 4.94 -3.63 5.51
C ALA A 15 4.68 -2.11 5.59
N GLU A 16 5.27 -1.32 4.68
CA GLU A 16 5.02 0.12 4.61
C GLU A 16 3.56 0.41 4.28
N ARG A 17 2.98 -0.30 3.29
CA ARG A 17 1.57 -0.16 2.91
C ARG A 17 0.67 -0.37 4.12
N ARG A 18 0.89 -1.45 4.87
CA ARG A 18 0.13 -1.76 6.09
C ARG A 18 0.33 -0.72 7.18
N ALA A 19 1.54 -0.21 7.37
CA ALA A 19 1.81 0.83 8.36
C ALA A 19 1.04 2.12 8.06
N ARG A 20 0.98 2.52 6.78
CA ARG A 20 0.22 3.70 6.34
C ARG A 20 -1.29 3.51 6.51
N CYS A 21 -1.84 2.39 6.09
CA CYS A 21 -3.26 2.09 6.31
C CYS A 21 -3.60 2.08 7.82
N ALA A 22 -2.72 1.51 8.67
CA ALA A 22 -2.94 1.45 10.11
C ALA A 22 -3.02 2.83 10.79
N ARG A 23 -2.42 3.89 10.21
CA ARG A 23 -2.55 5.26 10.73
C ARG A 23 -4.00 5.75 10.77
N PHE A 24 -4.83 5.24 9.86
CA PHE A 24 -6.26 5.59 9.76
C PHE A 24 -7.17 4.46 10.27
N GLY A 25 -6.60 3.42 10.88
CA GLY A 25 -7.36 2.26 11.39
C GLY A 25 -7.91 1.35 10.29
N VAL A 26 -7.33 1.38 9.10
CA VAL A 26 -7.79 0.60 7.94
C VAL A 26 -6.71 -0.37 7.44
N ALA A 27 -7.10 -1.29 6.57
CA ALA A 27 -6.23 -2.30 5.98
C ALA A 27 -6.10 -2.17 4.44
N THR A 28 -7.00 -1.43 3.81
CA THR A 28 -7.09 -1.33 2.35
C THR A 28 -7.30 0.11 1.88
N LEU A 29 -6.94 0.38 0.63
CA LEU A 29 -7.16 1.68 -0.01
C LEU A 29 -8.67 1.98 -0.19
N ALA A 30 -9.48 0.94 -0.41
CA ALA A 30 -10.94 1.07 -0.46
C ALA A 30 -11.55 1.52 0.89
N GLU A 31 -10.99 1.04 2.01
CA GLU A 31 -11.38 1.50 3.33
C GLU A 31 -10.94 2.96 3.59
N MET A 32 -9.77 3.37 3.08
CA MET A 32 -9.34 4.78 3.11
C MET A 32 -10.32 5.69 2.37
N ASP A 33 -10.76 5.28 1.17
CA ASP A 33 -11.77 6.01 0.39
C ASP A 33 -13.12 6.09 1.12
N THR A 34 -13.50 5.02 1.83
CA THR A 34 -14.70 5.01 2.66
C THR A 34 -14.63 6.05 3.79
N LEU A 35 -13.47 6.23 4.44
CA LEU A 35 -13.29 7.26 5.47
C LEU A 35 -13.46 8.69 4.92
N LEU A 36 -12.96 8.94 3.70
CA LEU A 36 -13.16 10.21 2.99
C LEU A 36 -14.64 10.46 2.70
N GLN A 37 -15.33 9.47 2.14
CA GLN A 37 -16.75 9.57 1.80
C GLN A 37 -17.64 9.79 3.03
N GLN A 38 -17.25 9.22 4.18
CA GLN A 38 -17.94 9.41 5.45
C GLN A 38 -17.61 10.75 6.13
N GLY A 39 -16.64 11.50 5.61
CA GLY A 39 -16.14 12.74 6.23
C GLY A 39 -15.42 12.49 7.56
N ALA A 40 -14.95 11.26 7.82
CA ALA A 40 -14.20 10.90 9.02
C ALA A 40 -12.77 11.47 9.00
N VAL A 41 -12.26 11.77 7.80
CA VAL A 41 -10.96 12.40 7.53
C VAL A 41 -11.14 13.40 6.39
N THR A 42 -10.34 14.45 6.36
CA THR A 42 -10.33 15.38 5.23
C THR A 42 -9.41 14.86 4.12
N GLU A 43 -9.59 15.37 2.90
CA GLU A 43 -8.71 15.06 1.78
C GLU A 43 -7.27 15.44 2.07
N GLU A 44 -7.03 16.63 2.65
CA GLU A 44 -5.69 17.10 3.01
C GLU A 44 -5.00 16.18 4.03
N ASP A 45 -5.75 15.62 4.99
CA ASP A 45 -5.19 14.76 6.03
C ASP A 45 -4.73 13.39 5.51
N ILE A 46 -5.38 12.87 4.46
CA ILE A 46 -5.17 11.49 3.98
C ILE A 46 -4.46 11.42 2.63
N LEU A 47 -4.41 12.51 1.86
CA LEU A 47 -3.93 12.52 0.47
C LEU A 47 -2.55 11.89 0.30
N GLU A 48 -1.58 12.26 1.16
CA GLU A 48 -0.23 11.70 1.09
C GLU A 48 -0.25 10.18 1.31
N ASP A 49 -0.86 9.72 2.39
CA ASP A 49 -0.90 8.29 2.69
C ASP A 49 -1.71 7.51 1.67
N PHE A 50 -2.78 8.10 1.11
CA PHE A 50 -3.58 7.49 0.05
C PHE A 50 -2.74 7.26 -1.22
N GLN A 51 -2.03 8.30 -1.69
CA GLN A 51 -1.14 8.22 -2.85
C GLN A 51 -0.02 7.21 -2.64
N HIS A 52 0.54 7.16 -1.43
CA HIS A 52 1.58 6.20 -1.09
C HIS A 52 1.05 4.76 -1.04
N VAL A 53 -0.13 4.52 -0.47
CA VAL A 53 -0.74 3.18 -0.43
C VAL A 53 -1.08 2.71 -1.84
N ASP A 54 -1.55 3.60 -2.73
CA ASP A 54 -1.80 3.29 -4.14
C ASP A 54 -0.51 2.85 -4.86
N TYR A 55 0.53 3.68 -4.77
CA TYR A 55 1.84 3.38 -5.33
C TYR A 55 2.40 2.03 -4.83
N LEU A 56 2.35 1.80 -3.51
CA LEU A 56 2.86 0.58 -2.91
C LEU A 56 2.04 -0.65 -3.33
N THR A 57 0.73 -0.49 -3.53
CA THR A 57 -0.14 -1.56 -4.02
C THR A 57 0.27 -1.99 -5.43
N ALA A 58 0.37 -1.04 -6.36
CA ALA A 58 0.83 -1.31 -7.73
C ALA A 58 2.25 -1.91 -7.75
N ARG A 59 3.15 -1.40 -6.88
CA ARG A 59 4.53 -1.90 -6.77
C ARG A 59 4.58 -3.34 -6.26
N VAL A 60 3.79 -3.67 -5.24
CA VAL A 60 3.67 -5.02 -4.68
C VAL A 60 3.16 -6.00 -5.73
N GLU A 61 2.13 -5.62 -6.49
CA GLU A 61 1.60 -6.45 -7.57
C GLU A 61 2.63 -6.70 -8.67
N GLY A 62 3.34 -5.66 -9.12
CA GLY A 62 4.40 -5.82 -10.10
C GLY A 62 5.53 -6.75 -9.63
N ILE A 63 5.93 -6.67 -8.35
CA ILE A 63 6.96 -7.58 -7.80
C ILE A 63 6.43 -9.02 -7.70
N LYS A 64 5.16 -9.22 -7.36
CA LYS A 64 4.53 -10.55 -7.32
C LYS A 64 4.52 -11.19 -8.70
N GLN A 65 4.13 -10.46 -9.75
CA GLN A 65 4.17 -10.95 -11.13
C GLN A 65 5.59 -11.39 -11.52
N MET A 66 6.61 -10.57 -11.21
CA MET A 66 8.01 -10.93 -11.46
C MET A 66 8.51 -12.14 -10.66
N LEU A 67 7.84 -12.52 -9.56
CA LEU A 67 8.15 -13.71 -8.77
C LEU A 67 7.40 -14.94 -9.29
N GLU A 68 6.21 -14.78 -9.85
CA GLU A 68 5.42 -15.85 -10.47
C GLU A 68 5.99 -16.28 -11.83
N GLU A 69 6.69 -15.38 -12.53
CA GLU A 69 7.41 -15.65 -13.79
C GLU A 69 8.77 -16.37 -13.63
N LEU A 70 9.18 -16.71 -12.39
CA LEU A 70 10.44 -17.39 -12.05
C LEU A 70 10.25 -18.90 -11.82
#